data_AF-A0A662W5R7-F1
#
_entry.id   AF-A0A662W5R7-F1
#
_cell.length_a   1.000
_cell.length_b   1.000
_cell.length_c   1.000
_cell.angle_alpha   90.00
_cell.angle_beta   90.00
_cell.angle_gamma   90.00
#
_symmetry.space_group_name_H-M   'P 1'
#
loop_
_entity.id
_entity.type
_entity.pdbx_description
1 polymer ?
#
loop_
_entity_poly.entity_id
_entity_poly.type
_entity_poly.pdbx_seq_one_letter_code
_entity_poly.pdbx_strand_id
1 'polypeptide(L)'
;MQEIKGKFGPEFRPKPPLSGVVYGEIAYWIVLTGTVLSIIGVSMILTTNANYIDSTCLLNGLWGGDNPSAIWEKCAGTNPKGHWYLGKLNTGDGIAMLGIALACMAAVFGVWGSTFALFRDREYFFVVFAFVVALILTASALGIIHAGH
;
A
#
# COMPACT_ATOMS: atom_id res chain seq x y z
N MET A 1 18.21 -36.12 -36.28
CA MET A 1 17.55 -34.87 -35.86
C MET A 1 18.34 -34.28 -34.69
N GLN A 2 19.56 -33.80 -34.97
CA GLN A 2 20.64 -33.62 -33.98
C GLN A 2 21.24 -32.19 -33.98
N GLU A 3 20.52 -31.20 -34.49
CA GLU A 3 21.10 -29.89 -34.86
C GLU A 3 20.33 -28.67 -34.33
N ILE A 4 19.75 -28.70 -33.12
CA ILE A 4 19.23 -27.47 -32.47
C ILE A 4 19.55 -27.46 -30.97
N LYS A 5 20.82 -27.55 -30.59
CA LYS A 5 21.26 -27.38 -29.19
C LYS A 5 22.42 -26.40 -28.99
N GLY A 6 22.72 -25.56 -29.98
CA GLY A 6 23.97 -24.76 -29.98
C GLY A 6 23.85 -23.29 -30.37
N LYS A 7 22.74 -22.58 -30.07
CA LYS A 7 22.60 -21.17 -30.48
C LYS A 7 22.11 -20.17 -29.44
N PHE A 8 22.12 -20.53 -28.17
CA PHE A 8 21.99 -19.56 -27.08
C PHE A 8 23.16 -19.78 -26.13
N GLY A 9 24.17 -18.91 -26.22
CA GLY A 9 25.19 -18.80 -25.18
C GLY A 9 24.53 -18.46 -23.83
N PRO A 10 25.27 -18.49 -22.70
CA PRO A 10 24.72 -18.07 -21.43
C PRO A 10 24.15 -16.66 -21.59
N GLU A 11 22.83 -16.57 -21.60
CA GLU A 11 22.07 -15.34 -21.72
C GLU A 11 22.63 -14.39 -20.66
N PHE A 12 23.33 -13.34 -21.08
CA PHE A 12 23.87 -12.33 -20.17
C PHE A 12 22.69 -11.64 -19.52
N ARG A 13 22.23 -12.17 -18.38
CA ARG A 13 21.23 -11.53 -17.55
C ARG A 13 21.96 -10.45 -16.77
N PRO A 14 21.76 -9.16 -17.11
CA PRO A 14 22.36 -8.10 -16.31
C PRO A 14 21.88 -8.29 -14.87
N LYS A 15 22.82 -8.28 -13.92
CA LYS A 15 22.48 -8.38 -12.50
C LYS A 15 21.57 -7.18 -12.17
N PRO A 16 20.42 -7.40 -11.52
CA PRO A 16 19.53 -6.31 -11.17
C PRO A 16 20.25 -5.32 -10.24
N PRO A 17 19.98 -4.02 -10.37
CA PRO A 17 20.57 -3.02 -9.48
C PRO A 17 20.16 -3.32 -8.04
N LEU A 18 21.11 -3.22 -7.10
CA LEU A 18 20.89 -3.54 -5.69
C LEU A 18 19.74 -2.72 -5.08
N SER A 19 19.62 -1.45 -5.48
CA SER A 19 18.54 -0.55 -5.05
C SER A 19 17.15 -1.04 -5.43
N GLY A 20 17.00 -1.66 -6.61
CA GLY A 20 15.75 -2.24 -7.08
C GLY A 20 15.40 -3.54 -6.36
N VAL A 21 16.41 -4.36 -6.04
CA VAL A 21 16.22 -5.58 -5.23
C VAL A 21 15.77 -5.22 -3.82
N VAL A 22 16.43 -4.24 -3.18
CA VAL A 22 16.08 -3.77 -1.82
C VAL A 22 14.67 -3.17 -1.80
N TYR A 23 14.32 -2.35 -2.79
CA TYR A 23 12.95 -1.84 -2.94
C TYR A 23 11.94 -2.99 -2.98
N GLY A 24 12.16 -3.93 -3.90
CA GLY A 24 11.25 -5.02 -4.19
C GLY A 24 11.03 -5.91 -2.99
N GLU A 25 12.09 -6.25 -2.26
CA GLU A 25 12.01 -7.09 -1.06
C GLU A 25 11.20 -6.41 0.05
N ILE A 26 11.48 -5.14 0.34
CA ILE A 26 10.76 -4.37 1.37
C ILE A 26 9.29 -4.22 0.98
N ALA A 27 9.03 -3.79 -0.26
CA ALA A 27 7.68 -3.59 -0.75
C ALA A 27 6.90 -4.90 -0.76
N TYR A 28 7.51 -6.00 -1.18
CA TYR A 28 6.89 -7.31 -1.22
C TYR A 28 6.40 -7.74 0.16
N TRP A 29 7.26 -7.72 1.19
CA TRP A 29 6.88 -8.16 2.52
C TRP A 29 5.82 -7.25 3.17
N ILE A 30 5.94 -5.93 3.00
CA ILE A 30 4.99 -4.98 3.60
C ILE A 30 3.64 -5.04 2.88
N VAL A 31 3.62 -5.13 1.55
CA VAL A 31 2.36 -5.28 0.79
C VAL A 31 1.72 -6.63 1.09
N LEU A 32 2.50 -7.71 1.17
CA LEU A 32 1.97 -9.04 1.50
C LEU A 32 1.30 -9.04 2.87
N THR A 33 1.97 -8.51 3.89
CA THR A 33 1.40 -8.39 5.24
C THR A 33 0.17 -7.49 5.26
N GLY A 34 0.20 -6.33 4.58
CA GLY A 34 -0.96 -5.45 4.46
C GLY A 34 -2.15 -6.12 3.78
N THR A 35 -1.91 -6.88 2.70
CA THR A 35 -2.93 -7.63 1.97
C THR A 35 -3.57 -8.71 2.85
N VAL A 36 -2.77 -9.47 3.59
CA VAL A 36 -3.28 -10.48 4.53
C VAL A 36 -4.16 -9.84 5.60
N LEU A 37 -3.73 -8.71 6.18
CA LEU A 37 -4.54 -7.96 7.15
C LEU A 37 -5.84 -7.44 6.55
N SER A 38 -5.81 -6.93 5.31
CA SER A 38 -7.02 -6.49 4.62
C SER A 38 -7.99 -7.62 4.38
N ILE A 39 -7.51 -8.82 3.99
CA ILE A 39 -8.35 -10.00 3.82
C ILE A 39 -9.01 -10.40 5.14
N ILE A 40 -8.26 -10.37 6.25
CA ILE A 40 -8.80 -10.67 7.58
C ILE A 40 -9.89 -9.64 7.94
N GLY A 41 -9.63 -8.35 7.77
CA GLY A 41 -10.59 -7.28 8.05
C GLY A 41 -11.87 -7.43 7.23
N VAL A 42 -11.77 -7.64 5.92
CA VAL A 42 -12.93 -7.89 5.04
C VAL A 42 -13.68 -9.16 5.44
N SER A 43 -12.97 -10.21 5.81
CA SER A 43 -13.61 -11.44 6.30
C SER A 43 -14.42 -11.19 7.58
N MET A 44 -13.92 -10.35 8.48
CA MET A 44 -14.66 -9.94 9.68
C MET A 44 -15.89 -9.10 9.34
N ILE A 45 -15.80 -8.19 8.37
CA ILE A 45 -16.94 -7.37 7.88
C ILE A 45 -18.08 -8.25 7.37
N LEU A 46 -17.76 -9.36 6.70
CA LEU A 46 -18.74 -10.27 6.09
C LEU A 46 -19.31 -11.32 7.06
N THR A 47 -18.57 -11.68 8.12
CA THR A 47 -18.95 -12.78 9.04
C THR A 47 -19.43 -12.31 10.40
N THR A 48 -19.03 -11.12 10.83
CA THR A 48 -19.28 -10.62 12.18
C THR A 48 -20.11 -9.35 12.13
N ASN A 49 -20.97 -9.14 13.12
CA ASN A 49 -21.71 -7.89 13.32
C ASN A 49 -20.87 -6.79 14.01
N ALA A 50 -19.56 -7.01 14.21
CA ALA A 50 -18.65 -6.11 14.90
C ALA A 50 -18.01 -5.11 13.92
N ASN A 51 -18.87 -4.40 13.19
CA ASN A 51 -18.46 -3.45 12.16
C ASN A 51 -18.68 -2.02 12.67
N TYR A 52 -17.78 -1.12 12.28
CA TYR A 52 -17.93 0.30 12.56
C TYR A 52 -19.02 0.91 11.67
N ILE A 53 -19.15 0.39 10.45
CA ILE A 53 -20.18 0.78 9.48
C ILE A 53 -21.09 -0.42 9.25
N ASP A 54 -22.39 -0.18 9.15
CA ASP A 54 -23.33 -1.24 8.77
C ASP A 54 -23.03 -1.74 7.33
N SER A 55 -22.63 -3.00 7.21
CA SER A 55 -22.19 -3.61 5.94
C SER A 55 -23.30 -3.62 4.89
N THR A 56 -24.56 -3.80 5.30
CA THR A 56 -25.71 -3.84 4.40
C THR A 56 -26.05 -2.44 3.88
N CYS A 57 -26.01 -1.44 4.76
CA CYS A 57 -26.14 -0.04 4.38
C CYS A 57 -25.02 0.39 3.41
N LEU A 58 -23.77 0.06 3.73
CA LEU A 58 -22.60 0.42 2.92
C LEU A 58 -22.71 -0.19 1.52
N LEU A 59 -22.98 -1.50 1.43
CA LEU A 59 -23.13 -2.17 0.14
C LEU A 59 -24.29 -1.59 -0.67
N ASN A 60 -25.47 -1.40 -0.06
CA ASN A 60 -26.62 -0.83 -0.77
C ASN A 60 -26.34 0.59 -1.28
N GLY A 61 -25.66 1.44 -0.49
CA GLY A 61 -25.24 2.77 -0.93
C GLY A 61 -24.25 2.70 -2.09
N LEU A 62 -23.27 1.80 -2.02
CA LEU A 62 -22.28 1.60 -3.08
C LEU A 62 -22.91 1.11 -4.38
N TRP A 63 -23.78 0.11 -4.31
CA TRP A 63 -24.53 -0.42 -5.46
C TRP A 63 -25.55 0.58 -6.01
N GLY A 64 -26.09 1.44 -5.17
CA GLY A 64 -26.97 2.54 -5.55
C GLY A 64 -26.24 3.70 -6.23
N GLY A 65 -24.90 3.71 -6.24
CA GLY A 65 -24.10 4.79 -6.81
C GLY A 65 -24.08 6.06 -5.95
N ASP A 66 -24.36 5.95 -4.64
CA ASP A 66 -24.29 7.08 -3.73
C ASP A 66 -22.84 7.61 -3.59
N ASN A 67 -22.70 8.91 -3.36
CA ASN A 67 -21.40 9.51 -3.10
C ASN A 67 -20.79 8.98 -1.79
N PRO A 68 -19.47 8.77 -1.70
CA PRO A 68 -18.83 8.22 -0.51
C PRO A 68 -19.14 9.01 0.77
N SER A 69 -19.15 10.34 0.70
CA SER A 69 -19.51 11.21 1.82
C SER A 69 -20.95 10.99 2.31
N ALA A 70 -21.88 10.79 1.37
CA ALA A 70 -23.28 10.50 1.69
C ALA A 70 -23.44 9.10 2.30
N ILE A 71 -22.67 8.10 1.84
CA ILE A 71 -22.67 6.75 2.42
C ILE A 71 -22.15 6.80 3.87
N TRP A 72 -21.07 7.52 4.13
CA TRP A 72 -20.51 7.68 5.47
C TRP A 72 -21.51 8.36 6.43
N GLU A 73 -22.17 9.42 5.99
CA GLU A 73 -23.16 10.12 6.80
C GLU A 73 -24.40 9.26 7.08
N LYS A 74 -24.90 8.53 6.07
CA LYS A 74 -26.05 7.63 6.22
C LYS A 74 -25.76 6.40 7.07
N CYS A 75 -24.62 5.75 6.86
CA CYS A 75 -24.33 4.42 7.40
C CYS A 75 -23.48 4.42 8.68
N ALA A 76 -22.69 5.47 8.93
CA ALA A 76 -21.86 5.60 10.13
C ALA A 76 -22.22 6.83 10.99
N GLY A 77 -23.13 7.70 10.52
CA GLY A 77 -23.56 8.92 11.21
C GLY A 77 -22.49 10.01 11.32
N THR A 78 -21.26 9.73 10.89
CA THR A 78 -20.11 10.63 10.93
C THR A 78 -19.23 10.39 9.72
N ASN A 79 -18.60 11.44 9.20
CA ASN A 79 -17.60 11.33 8.13
C ASN A 79 -16.20 11.37 8.76
N PRO A 80 -15.55 10.22 9.00
CA PRO A 80 -14.29 10.19 9.70
C PRO A 80 -13.15 10.72 8.81
N LYS A 81 -12.40 11.68 9.31
CA LYS A 81 -11.21 12.22 8.63
C LYS A 81 -9.93 11.59 9.17
N GLY A 82 -8.96 11.35 8.30
CA GLY A 82 -7.62 10.89 8.66
C GLY A 82 -7.57 9.43 9.14
N HIS A 83 -6.71 9.15 10.13
CA HIS A 83 -6.40 7.79 10.60
C HIS A 83 -7.41 7.23 11.61
N TRP A 84 -8.71 7.37 11.33
CA TRP A 84 -9.79 6.92 12.21
C TRP A 84 -9.74 5.42 12.54
N TYR A 85 -9.21 4.61 11.62
CA TYR A 85 -9.07 3.17 11.76
C TYR A 85 -8.21 2.77 12.98
N LEU A 86 -7.25 3.61 13.39
CA LEU A 86 -6.40 3.37 14.56
C LEU A 86 -7.20 3.33 15.87
N GLY A 87 -8.31 4.08 15.96
CA GLY A 87 -9.22 4.07 17.11
C GLY A 87 -10.26 2.95 17.07
N LYS A 88 -10.34 2.21 15.97
CA LYS A 88 -11.37 1.19 15.69
C LYS A 88 -10.77 -0.15 15.25
N LEU A 89 -9.57 -0.48 15.72
CA LEU A 89 -8.88 -1.73 15.41
C LEU A 89 -9.62 -2.99 15.90
N ASN A 90 -10.61 -2.84 16.78
CA ASN A 90 -11.47 -3.95 17.20
C ASN A 90 -12.65 -4.21 16.23
N THR A 91 -12.75 -3.44 15.14
CA THR A 91 -13.78 -3.60 14.11
C THR A 91 -13.18 -4.11 12.81
N GLY A 92 -13.96 -4.85 12.02
CA GLY A 92 -13.53 -5.35 10.72
C GLY A 92 -13.07 -4.23 9.78
N ASP A 93 -13.80 -3.11 9.75
CA ASP A 93 -13.47 -1.93 8.94
C ASP A 93 -12.12 -1.31 9.32
N GLY A 94 -11.82 -1.22 10.62
CA GLY A 94 -10.55 -0.69 11.11
C GLY A 94 -9.36 -1.57 10.72
N ILE A 95 -9.51 -2.89 10.81
CA ILE A 95 -8.46 -3.84 10.41
C ILE A 95 -8.26 -3.83 8.90
N ALA A 96 -9.36 -3.78 8.12
CA ALA A 96 -9.29 -3.72 6.67
C ALA A 96 -8.53 -2.48 6.18
N MET A 97 -8.86 -1.31 6.74
CA MET A 97 -8.21 -0.03 6.43
C MET A 97 -6.78 0.04 6.93
N LEU A 98 -6.45 -0.57 8.07
CA LEU A 98 -5.07 -0.70 8.53
C LEU A 98 -4.22 -1.49 7.52
N GLY A 99 -4.75 -2.59 6.98
CA GLY A 99 -4.06 -3.39 5.96
C GLY A 99 -3.76 -2.59 4.69
N ILE A 100 -4.74 -1.81 4.22
CA ILE A 100 -4.56 -0.92 3.05
C ILE A 100 -3.52 0.16 3.36
N ALA A 101 -3.59 0.80 4.53
CA ALA A 101 -2.64 1.81 4.93
C ALA A 101 -1.21 1.25 5.01
N LEU A 102 -1.03 0.04 5.56
CA LEU A 102 0.27 -0.65 5.57
C LEU A 102 0.79 -0.94 4.16
N ALA A 103 -0.07 -1.43 3.27
CA ALA A 103 0.30 -1.67 1.88
C ALA A 103 0.75 -0.38 1.17
N CYS A 104 0.08 0.75 1.41
CA CYS A 104 0.51 2.04 0.87
C CYS A 104 1.83 2.54 1.49
N MET A 105 2.07 2.29 2.77
CA MET A 105 3.35 2.63 3.43
C MET A 105 4.53 1.81 2.91
N ALA A 106 4.30 0.67 2.26
CA ALA A 106 5.34 -0.14 1.64
C ALA A 106 6.21 0.67 0.66
N ALA A 107 5.59 1.57 -0.11
CA ALA A 107 6.31 2.45 -1.03
C ALA A 107 7.25 3.41 -0.28
N VAL A 108 6.81 3.96 0.85
CA VAL A 108 7.63 4.86 1.68
C VAL A 108 8.87 4.13 2.19
N PHE A 109 8.68 2.98 2.85
CA PHE A 109 9.79 2.19 3.37
C PHE A 109 10.69 1.65 2.27
N GLY A 110 10.11 1.24 1.14
CA GLY A 110 10.86 0.77 -0.03
C GLY A 110 11.78 1.86 -0.58
N VAL A 111 11.28 3.07 -0.81
CA VAL A 111 12.10 4.18 -1.36
C VAL A 111 13.18 4.62 -0.37
N TRP A 112 12.89 4.64 0.94
CA TRP A 112 13.93 4.89 1.96
C TRP A 112 15.02 3.80 1.92
N GLY A 113 14.65 2.53 1.80
CA GLY A 113 15.59 1.41 1.63
C GLY A 113 16.43 1.53 0.35
N SER A 114 15.81 1.89 -0.77
CA SER A 114 16.50 2.13 -2.03
C SER A 114 17.48 3.29 -1.97
N THR A 115 17.13 4.36 -1.25
CA THR A 115 18.02 5.51 -1.06
C THR A 115 19.29 5.11 -0.33
N PHE A 116 19.17 4.28 0.72
CA PHE A 116 20.33 3.76 1.46
C PHE A 116 21.19 2.82 0.60
N ALA A 117 20.57 1.97 -0.22
CA ALA A 117 21.28 1.10 -1.15
C ALA A 117 22.04 1.89 -2.23
N LEU A 118 21.42 2.93 -2.82
CA LEU A 118 22.07 3.82 -3.80
C LEU A 118 23.23 4.59 -3.19
N PHE A 119 23.12 5.00 -1.92
CA PHE A 119 24.21 5.66 -1.21
C PHE A 119 25.44 4.76 -1.08
N ARG A 120 25.24 3.46 -0.90
CA ARG A 120 26.32 2.46 -0.86
C ARG A 120 26.97 2.25 -2.23
N ASP A 121 26.19 2.27 -3.30
CA ASP A 121 26.66 2.12 -4.68
C ASP A 121 27.34 3.39 -5.24
N ARG A 122 27.38 4.49 -4.46
CA ARG A 122 28.00 5.80 -4.80
C ARG A 122 27.42 6.48 -6.03
N GLU A 123 26.18 6.13 -6.39
CA GLU A 123 25.43 6.73 -7.49
C GLU A 123 24.74 8.03 -7.04
N TYR A 124 25.53 9.06 -6.74
CA TYR A 124 25.08 10.27 -6.03
C TYR A 124 23.92 11.02 -6.71
N PHE A 125 23.87 11.04 -8.05
CA PHE A 125 22.78 11.69 -8.77
C PHE A 125 21.45 11.02 -8.45
N PHE A 126 21.39 9.69 -8.52
CA PHE A 126 20.19 8.91 -8.22
C PHE A 126 19.81 8.94 -6.73
N VAL A 127 20.79 9.06 -5.83
CA VAL A 127 20.53 9.25 -4.39
C VAL A 127 19.71 10.52 -4.15
N VAL A 128 20.06 11.63 -4.79
CA VAL A 128 19.34 12.91 -4.61
C VAL A 128 17.89 12.77 -5.08
N PHE A 129 17.64 12.18 -6.24
CA PHE A 129 16.27 11.94 -6.71
C PHE A 129 15.49 11.01 -5.78
N ALA A 130 16.09 9.89 -5.38
CA ALA A 130 15.44 8.94 -4.49
C ALA A 130 15.09 9.58 -3.13
N PHE A 131 15.98 10.41 -2.59
CA PHE A 131 15.77 11.14 -1.35
C PHE A 131 14.62 12.16 -1.46
N VAL A 132 14.56 12.93 -2.54
CA VAL A 132 13.44 13.87 -2.78
C VAL A 132 12.11 13.12 -2.87
N VAL A 133 12.07 12.01 -3.62
CA VAL A 133 10.87 11.17 -3.72
C VAL A 133 10.49 10.60 -2.35
N ALA A 134 11.46 10.15 -1.54
CA ALA A 134 11.22 9.66 -0.19
C ALA A 134 10.56 10.73 0.70
N LEU A 135 11.03 11.97 0.62
CA LEU A 135 10.44 13.10 1.37
C LEU A 135 9.01 13.41 0.91
N ILE A 136 8.76 13.46 -0.40
CA ILE A 136 7.41 13.69 -0.94
C ILE A 136 6.46 12.59 -0.49
N LEU A 137 6.85 11.32 -0.62
CA LEU A 137 6.03 10.18 -0.20
C LEU A 137 5.75 10.20 1.30
N THR A 138 6.75 10.58 2.11
CA THR A 138 6.58 10.69 3.57
C THR A 138 5.62 11.84 3.92
N ALA A 139 5.75 12.99 3.27
CA ALA A 139 4.85 14.13 3.48
C ALA A 139 3.40 13.84 3.02
N SER A 140 3.24 13.09 1.92
CA SER A 140 1.94 12.60 1.46
C SER A 140 1.34 11.58 2.44
N ALA A 141 2.14 10.64 2.96
CA ALA A 141 1.68 9.65 3.94
C ALA A 141 1.25 10.27 5.27
N LEU A 142 1.92 11.35 5.70
CA LEU A 142 1.55 12.13 6.88
C LEU A 142 0.33 13.05 6.64
N GLY A 143 -0.16 13.15 5.40
CA GLY A 143 -1.30 14.00 5.04
C GLY A 143 -0.99 15.50 5.05
N ILE A 144 0.28 15.90 5.12
CA ILE A 144 0.72 17.31 5.04
C ILE A 144 0.44 17.87 3.64
N ILE A 145 0.65 17.03 2.62
CA ILE A 145 0.29 17.33 1.24
C ILE A 145 -1.12 16.79 1.01
N HIS A 146 -2.13 17.57 1.41
CA HIS A 146 -3.47 17.42 0.88
C HIS A 146 -3.51 18.19 -0.45
N ALA A 147 -3.68 17.50 -1.58
CA ALA A 147 -4.19 18.16 -2.78
C ALA A 147 -5.59 18.65 -2.42
N GLY A 148 -5.69 19.95 -2.10
CA GLY A 148 -6.95 20.55 -1.67
C GLY A 148 -7.99 20.41 -2.77
N HIS A 149 -9.04 19.62 -2.49
CA HIS A 149 -10.45 19.94 -2.71
C HIS A 149 -11.34 18.85 -2.13
#